data_AF-A0A8H6LVU0-F1
#
_entry.id   AF-A0A8H6LVU0-F1
#
_cell.length_a   1.000
_cell.length_b   1.000
_cell.length_c   1.000
_cell.angle_alpha   90.00
_cell.angle_beta   90.00
_cell.angle_gamma   90.00
#
_symmetry.space_group_name_H-M   'P 1'
#
loop_
_entity.id
_entity.type
_entity.pdbx_description
1 polymer ?
#
loop_
_entity_poly.entity_id
_entity_poly.type
_entity_poly.pdbx_seq_one_letter_code
_entity_poly.pdbx_strand_id
1 'polypeptide(L)'
;FKRGFVWTSRNTNSTSPSALYTETAPPLPSPPSSLLNNALYAKTIKDLGDAIKVETPFDIDAFEAHLVDHPNRAFVASVLKGLREGFWPFDEGEWEAEEREYKGNFVKEDVDVEAIRAFRDKELDAGRWSPPVDVDPGKLPPGMKLSPLFVVWQKGKARVITDHSASGINDGIPRESAKVRYDDMRPFGRALREARAANGDRALITFKSDVASAFLNLAAHPLFQIRQAVSIDGVIHIVRRLVFGNRASPRCWCAVSGLLCWVAIRKFEIESLHVYMDDFFGIDFDGNVVFYRGKYRPANQARLLEFWDAIKCPWEEKKQEHGQCLQIIGLYVEINRGAVSLSPDAVAALVAAIDTFLTSPDRKAPLRVWQRLAGHINWALNVLPWGRPALCEVYRKMAGKSQPIASLFLNREVVEELSWFKEVLGSSLGVSFVTEGCWDDSEADAVFWTDASLRLGMAFVCNGHGYFYPLEPCPPTVSIDIFFLEMVAILSAISYVASLP
;
A
#
# COMPACT_ATOMS: atom_id res chain seq x y z
N PHE A 1 4.31 -17.69 11.40
CA PHE A 1 4.01 -16.84 12.57
C PHE A 1 4.37 -15.36 12.36
N LYS A 2 5.62 -14.96 12.07
CA LYS A 2 6.08 -13.56 12.16
C LYS A 2 5.91 -12.63 10.92
N ARG A 3 5.04 -12.95 9.95
CA ARG A 3 4.78 -12.12 8.71
C ARG A 3 5.99 -11.60 7.91
N GLY A 4 7.20 -12.11 8.12
CA GLY A 4 8.43 -11.59 7.50
C GLY A 4 9.13 -10.49 8.29
N PHE A 5 8.80 -10.33 9.58
CA PHE A 5 9.52 -9.52 10.58
C PHE A 5 10.63 -10.32 11.30
N VAL A 6 11.18 -11.33 10.64
CA VAL A 6 12.40 -12.02 11.11
C VAL A 6 13.45 -11.78 10.06
N TRP A 7 14.57 -11.23 10.48
CA TRP A 7 15.69 -10.93 9.59
C TRP A 7 16.88 -11.79 9.97
N THR A 8 17.42 -12.52 9.01
CA THR A 8 18.71 -13.20 9.15
C THR A 8 19.84 -12.20 8.95
N SER A 9 20.95 -12.39 9.65
CA SER A 9 22.20 -11.62 9.49
C SER A 9 22.84 -11.79 8.10
N ARG A 10 22.43 -12.82 7.34
CA ARG A 10 23.02 -13.20 6.05
C ARG A 10 22.52 -12.43 4.83
N ASN A 11 21.48 -11.60 4.96
CA ASN A 11 20.91 -10.84 3.84
C ASN A 11 21.16 -9.34 4.05
N THR A 12 22.13 -8.79 3.32
CA THR A 12 22.73 -7.45 3.55
C THR A 12 22.11 -6.32 2.72
N ASN A 13 21.03 -6.57 1.98
CA ASN A 13 20.40 -5.51 1.18
C ASN A 13 19.19 -4.91 1.93
N SER A 14 19.44 -3.86 2.72
CA SER A 14 18.44 -2.93 3.28
C SER A 14 17.89 -1.92 2.27
N THR A 15 18.28 -2.04 1.01
CA THR A 15 17.83 -1.15 -0.06
C THR A 15 16.32 -1.30 -0.30
N SER A 16 15.65 -0.17 -0.51
CA SER A 16 14.23 -0.08 -0.90
C SER A 16 13.87 -1.10 -1.99
N PRO A 17 12.95 -2.05 -1.74
CA PRO A 17 12.42 -2.93 -2.78
C PRO A 17 11.87 -2.20 -4.01
N SER A 18 11.22 -1.05 -3.83
CA SER A 18 10.73 -0.20 -4.92
C SER A 18 11.88 0.38 -5.74
N ALA A 19 12.94 0.89 -5.12
CA ALA A 19 14.13 1.37 -5.83
C ALA A 19 14.84 0.22 -6.56
N LEU A 20 15.08 -0.91 -5.89
CA LEU A 20 15.71 -2.09 -6.51
C LEU A 20 14.89 -2.65 -7.67
N TYR A 21 13.56 -2.62 -7.58
CA TYR A 21 12.71 -3.12 -8.65
C TYR A 21 12.92 -2.32 -9.94
N THR A 22 13.21 -1.02 -9.87
CA THR A 22 13.48 -0.22 -11.08
C THR A 22 14.68 -0.72 -11.89
N GLU A 23 15.67 -1.35 -11.24
CA GLU A 23 16.86 -1.92 -11.89
C GLU A 23 16.54 -3.15 -12.76
N THR A 24 15.35 -3.74 -12.63
CA THR A 24 14.94 -4.94 -13.38
C THR A 24 13.52 -4.86 -13.95
N ALA A 25 12.80 -3.78 -13.67
CA ALA A 25 11.43 -3.59 -14.11
C ALA A 25 11.33 -3.57 -15.65
N PRO A 26 10.28 -4.18 -16.23
CA PRO A 26 10.03 -4.05 -17.65
C PRO A 26 9.66 -2.59 -17.99
N PRO A 27 10.03 -2.09 -19.18
CA PRO A 27 9.59 -0.79 -19.66
C PRO A 27 8.08 -0.61 -19.57
N LEU A 28 7.64 0.62 -19.28
CA LEU A 28 6.22 0.98 -19.35
C LEU A 28 5.72 0.85 -20.80
N PRO A 29 4.48 0.40 -21.00
CA PRO A 29 3.93 0.20 -22.34
C PRO A 29 3.71 1.54 -23.04
N SER A 30 3.78 1.51 -24.36
CA SER A 30 3.23 2.56 -25.23
C SER A 30 1.84 2.14 -25.70
N PRO A 31 1.02 3.07 -26.22
CA PRO A 31 -0.26 2.71 -26.80
C PRO A 31 -0.09 1.71 -27.95
N PRO A 32 -1.02 0.75 -28.15
CA PRO A 32 -1.00 -0.15 -29.29
C PRO A 32 -0.95 0.58 -30.63
N SER A 33 -0.19 0.06 -31.59
CA SER A 33 -0.06 0.64 -32.94
C SER A 33 -1.39 0.77 -33.67
N SER A 34 -2.35 -0.14 -33.40
CA SER A 34 -3.71 -0.07 -33.95
C SER A 34 -4.45 1.20 -33.52
N LEU A 35 -4.25 1.66 -32.28
CA LEU A 35 -4.86 2.89 -31.76
C LEU A 35 -4.09 4.13 -32.22
N LEU A 36 -2.76 4.08 -32.26
CA LEU A 36 -1.91 5.17 -32.75
C LEU A 36 -2.18 5.52 -34.22
N ASN A 37 -2.40 4.50 -35.04
CA ASN A 37 -2.62 4.67 -36.48
C ASN A 37 -4.10 4.86 -36.83
N ASN A 38 -5.01 4.94 -35.84
CA ASN A 38 -6.43 5.13 -36.10
C ASN A 38 -6.71 6.59 -36.48
N ALA A 39 -7.06 6.80 -37.75
CA ALA A 39 -7.34 8.13 -38.30
C ALA A 39 -8.52 8.85 -37.61
N LEU A 40 -9.51 8.11 -37.10
CA LEU A 40 -10.64 8.71 -36.39
C LEU A 40 -10.19 9.28 -35.03
N TYR A 41 -9.35 8.55 -34.28
CA TYR A 41 -8.85 9.01 -32.98
C TYR A 41 -7.86 10.17 -33.14
N ALA A 42 -7.00 10.10 -34.16
CA ALA A 42 -6.13 11.21 -34.51
C ALA A 42 -6.94 12.48 -34.86
N LYS A 43 -8.05 12.33 -35.60
CA LYS A 43 -8.97 13.43 -35.88
C LYS A 43 -9.63 13.96 -34.60
N THR A 44 -10.17 13.09 -33.73
CA THR A 44 -10.78 13.51 -32.46
C THR A 44 -9.78 14.32 -31.60
N ILE A 45 -8.53 13.86 -31.46
CA ILE A 45 -7.50 14.59 -30.73
C ILE A 45 -7.24 15.96 -31.34
N LYS A 46 -7.13 16.02 -32.68
CA LYS A 46 -6.89 17.27 -33.39
C LYS A 46 -8.06 18.25 -33.21
N ASP A 47 -9.30 17.77 -33.30
CA ASP A 47 -10.51 18.57 -33.17
C ASP A 47 -10.68 19.11 -31.73
N LEU A 48 -10.24 18.34 -30.73
CA LEU A 48 -10.21 18.78 -29.32
C LEU A 48 -9.12 19.81 -29.02
N GLY A 49 -8.09 19.92 -29.87
CA GLY A 49 -7.05 20.95 -29.81
C GLY A 49 -6.44 21.12 -28.41
N ASP A 50 -6.51 22.35 -27.88
CA ASP A 50 -5.96 22.73 -26.57
C ASP A 50 -6.60 22.01 -25.36
N ALA A 51 -7.70 21.28 -25.56
CA ALA A 51 -8.24 20.43 -24.50
C ALA A 51 -7.29 19.26 -24.18
N ILE A 52 -6.51 18.79 -25.16
CA ILE A 52 -5.52 17.73 -25.01
C ILE A 52 -4.14 18.34 -24.76
N LYS A 53 -3.55 18.07 -23.60
CA LYS A 53 -2.22 18.59 -23.23
C LYS A 53 -1.44 17.60 -22.40
N VAL A 54 -0.15 17.48 -22.70
CA VAL A 54 0.81 16.72 -21.91
C VAL A 54 1.72 17.72 -21.22
N GLU A 55 1.51 17.91 -19.94
CA GLU A 55 2.31 18.78 -19.10
C GLU A 55 2.69 18.01 -17.85
N THR A 56 3.71 18.44 -17.11
CA THR A 56 4.06 17.85 -15.82
C THR A 56 4.78 18.89 -14.97
N PRO A 57 4.61 18.90 -13.63
CA PRO A 57 5.35 19.83 -12.80
C PRO A 57 6.85 19.52 -12.76
N PHE A 58 7.24 18.28 -13.05
CA PHE A 58 8.64 17.84 -13.01
C PHE A 58 9.48 18.54 -14.08
N ASP A 59 10.68 18.95 -13.69
CA ASP A 59 11.77 19.26 -14.60
C ASP A 59 12.36 17.95 -15.12
N ILE A 60 11.90 17.54 -16.31
CA ILE A 60 12.22 16.22 -16.87
C ILE A 60 13.70 16.12 -17.22
N ASP A 61 14.31 17.21 -17.71
CA ASP A 61 15.71 17.22 -18.12
C ASP A 61 16.63 17.12 -16.89
N ALA A 62 16.31 17.86 -15.82
CA ALA A 62 17.02 17.73 -14.55
C ALA A 62 16.88 16.32 -13.96
N PHE A 63 15.67 15.74 -14.01
CA PHE A 63 15.46 14.37 -13.52
C PHE A 63 16.21 13.33 -14.36
N GLU A 64 16.20 13.46 -15.68
CA GLU A 64 16.95 12.59 -16.60
C GLU A 64 18.47 12.65 -16.34
N ALA A 65 19.01 13.84 -16.06
CA ALA A 65 20.43 14.02 -15.75
C ALA A 65 20.87 13.20 -14.51
N HIS A 66 20.00 13.02 -13.52
CA HIS A 66 20.28 12.18 -12.35
C HIS A 66 20.19 10.67 -12.61
N LEU A 67 19.62 10.26 -13.74
CA LEU A 67 19.36 8.86 -14.07
C LEU A 67 20.34 8.27 -15.09
N VAL A 68 21.32 9.04 -15.58
CA VAL A 68 22.21 8.67 -16.71
C VAL A 68 22.88 7.31 -16.53
N ASP A 69 23.32 6.98 -15.31
CA ASP A 69 24.01 5.74 -14.95
C ASP A 69 23.09 4.67 -14.33
N HIS A 70 21.77 4.88 -14.37
CA HIS A 70 20.82 3.86 -13.95
C HIS A 70 20.99 2.58 -14.79
N PRO A 71 21.12 1.39 -14.18
CA PRO A 71 21.48 0.16 -14.90
C PRO A 71 20.42 -0.28 -15.92
N ASN A 72 19.15 -0.02 -15.63
CA ASN A 72 18.03 -0.33 -16.53
C ASN A 72 17.64 0.89 -17.39
N ARG A 73 18.40 1.14 -18.45
CA ARG A 73 18.17 2.28 -19.35
C ARG A 73 16.84 2.19 -20.10
N ALA A 74 16.38 0.99 -20.45
CA ALA A 74 15.11 0.78 -21.17
C ALA A 74 13.91 1.19 -20.30
N PHE A 75 13.91 0.81 -19.02
CA PHE A 75 12.87 1.24 -18.09
C PHE A 75 12.88 2.75 -17.88
N VAL A 76 14.05 3.34 -17.61
CA VAL A 76 14.20 4.80 -17.45
C VAL A 76 13.68 5.55 -18.67
N ALA A 77 14.09 5.14 -19.87
CA ALA A 77 13.64 5.76 -21.12
C ALA A 77 12.11 5.73 -21.26
N SER A 78 11.46 4.62 -20.88
CA SER A 78 10.00 4.52 -20.93
C SER A 78 9.28 5.42 -19.93
N VAL A 79 9.86 5.64 -18.73
CA VAL A 79 9.30 6.56 -17.73
C VAL A 79 9.46 8.01 -18.18
N LEU A 80 10.64 8.36 -18.69
CA LEU A 80 10.90 9.70 -19.23
C LEU A 80 10.00 9.99 -20.44
N LYS A 81 9.80 9.01 -21.32
CA LYS A 81 8.81 9.10 -22.40
C LYS A 81 7.41 9.37 -21.85
N GLY A 82 6.99 8.66 -20.81
CA GLY A 82 5.71 8.90 -20.15
C GLY A 82 5.58 10.33 -19.58
N LEU A 83 6.65 10.90 -19.04
CA LEU A 83 6.66 12.29 -18.56
C LEU A 83 6.57 13.31 -19.70
N ARG A 84 7.21 13.03 -20.85
CA ARG A 84 7.26 13.95 -22.01
C ARG A 84 6.04 13.85 -22.92
N GLU A 85 5.53 12.64 -23.14
CA GLU A 85 4.48 12.31 -24.13
C GLU A 85 3.18 11.80 -23.48
N GLY A 86 3.17 11.62 -22.16
CA GLY A 86 2.03 11.14 -21.39
C GLY A 86 2.05 9.63 -21.19
N PHE A 87 1.55 9.19 -20.04
CA PHE A 87 1.56 7.79 -19.63
C PHE A 87 0.40 7.01 -20.26
N TRP A 88 0.71 5.83 -20.81
CA TRP A 88 -0.30 4.84 -21.20
C TRP A 88 -0.62 3.92 -20.02
N PRO A 89 -1.88 3.85 -19.53
CA PRO A 89 -2.23 3.09 -18.34
C PRO A 89 -2.50 1.60 -18.65
N PHE A 90 -1.63 0.99 -19.45
CA PHE A 90 -1.65 -0.46 -19.72
C PHE A 90 -2.99 -0.97 -20.29
N ASP A 91 -3.71 -0.11 -21.02
CA ASP A 91 -4.94 -0.52 -21.71
C ASP A 91 -4.57 -1.36 -22.94
N GLU A 92 -5.12 -2.57 -22.99
CA GLU A 92 -4.99 -3.55 -24.06
C GLU A 92 -6.34 -3.78 -24.78
N GLY A 93 -7.38 -3.05 -24.38
CA GLY A 93 -8.71 -3.18 -24.98
C GLY A 93 -8.75 -2.67 -26.42
N GLU A 94 -9.52 -3.36 -27.26
CA GLU A 94 -9.94 -2.82 -28.55
C GLU A 94 -11.04 -1.79 -28.32
N TRP A 95 -10.79 -0.55 -28.73
CA TRP A 95 -11.72 0.54 -28.58
C TRP A 95 -12.78 0.48 -29.69
N GLU A 96 -13.57 -0.58 -29.76
CA GLU A 96 -14.79 -0.54 -30.57
C GLU A 96 -15.88 0.25 -29.83
N ALA A 97 -17.00 0.53 -30.50
CA ALA A 97 -18.11 1.29 -29.92
C ALA A 97 -18.74 0.51 -28.75
N GLU A 98 -18.16 0.69 -27.57
CA GLU A 98 -18.68 0.13 -26.33
C GLU A 98 -19.96 0.89 -25.94
N GLU A 99 -21.12 0.34 -26.32
CA GLU A 99 -22.44 0.84 -25.93
C GLU A 99 -22.73 0.56 -24.44
N ARG A 100 -21.90 1.09 -23.54
CA ARG A 100 -22.32 1.22 -22.13
C ARG A 100 -23.02 2.55 -21.95
N GLU A 101 -24.29 2.47 -21.59
CA GLU A 101 -25.09 3.64 -21.21
C GLU A 101 -24.41 4.39 -20.06
N TYR A 102 -24.15 5.68 -20.27
CA TYR A 102 -23.60 6.56 -19.25
C TYR A 102 -24.65 6.80 -18.15
N LYS A 103 -24.33 6.41 -16.91
CA LYS A 103 -25.27 6.45 -15.76
C LYS A 103 -25.26 7.78 -14.97
N GLY A 104 -24.51 8.78 -15.40
CA GLY A 104 -24.35 10.03 -14.64
C GLY A 104 -23.48 9.86 -13.39
N ASN A 105 -23.14 10.98 -12.74
CA ASN A 105 -22.38 10.97 -11.50
C ASN A 105 -23.19 10.34 -10.35
N PHE A 106 -22.55 9.51 -9.53
CA PHE A 106 -23.18 8.88 -8.37
C PHE A 106 -23.17 9.83 -7.17
N VAL A 107 -24.25 10.59 -7.06
CA VAL A 107 -24.52 11.56 -5.99
C VAL A 107 -25.55 10.95 -5.04
N LYS A 108 -25.32 11.04 -3.73
CA LYS A 108 -26.30 10.62 -2.71
C LYS A 108 -27.00 11.80 -2.07
N GLU A 109 -26.25 12.88 -1.86
CA GLU A 109 -26.69 14.07 -1.14
C GLU A 109 -26.23 15.33 -1.89
N ASP A 110 -26.87 16.48 -1.65
CA ASP A 110 -26.51 17.74 -2.31
C ASP A 110 -25.05 18.15 -2.07
N VAL A 111 -24.51 17.80 -0.89
CA VAL A 111 -23.09 18.04 -0.55
C VAL A 111 -22.13 17.29 -1.48
N ASP A 112 -22.54 16.17 -2.08
CA ASP A 112 -21.73 15.45 -3.06
C ASP A 112 -21.64 16.23 -4.38
N VAL A 113 -22.75 16.88 -4.79
CA VAL A 113 -22.78 17.74 -5.99
C VAL A 113 -21.83 18.91 -5.82
N GLU A 114 -21.91 19.59 -4.67
CA GLU A 114 -21.03 20.71 -4.34
C GLU A 114 -19.57 20.28 -4.28
N ALA A 115 -19.28 19.12 -3.69
CA ALA A 115 -17.93 18.57 -3.65
C ALA A 115 -17.38 18.26 -5.06
N ILE A 116 -18.21 17.74 -5.97
CA ILE A 116 -17.83 17.47 -7.36
C ILE A 116 -17.55 18.79 -8.10
N ARG A 117 -18.39 19.81 -7.93
CA ARG A 117 -18.18 21.14 -8.53
C ARG A 117 -16.92 21.81 -8.00
N ALA A 118 -16.71 21.81 -6.69
CA ALA A 118 -15.50 22.34 -6.09
C ALA A 118 -14.24 21.59 -6.55
N PHE A 119 -14.34 20.28 -6.74
CA PHE A 119 -13.26 19.48 -7.31
C PHE A 119 -12.98 19.87 -8.77
N ARG A 120 -14.00 20.00 -9.61
CA ARG A 120 -13.86 20.51 -10.99
C ARG A 120 -13.10 21.82 -11.02
N ASP A 121 -13.54 22.80 -10.23
CA ASP A 121 -12.94 24.14 -10.24
C ASP A 121 -11.46 24.07 -9.84
N LYS A 122 -11.13 23.28 -8.81
CA LYS A 122 -9.74 23.03 -8.41
C LYS A 122 -8.89 22.35 -9.51
N GLU A 123 -9.47 21.39 -10.25
CA GLU A 123 -8.76 20.68 -11.32
C GLU A 123 -8.58 21.54 -12.58
N LEU A 124 -9.54 22.43 -12.85
CA LEU A 124 -9.45 23.46 -13.90
C LEU A 124 -8.36 24.48 -13.58
N ASP A 125 -8.38 25.06 -12.37
CA ASP A 125 -7.40 26.04 -11.91
C ASP A 125 -5.98 25.49 -11.95
N ALA A 126 -5.81 24.20 -11.65
CA ALA A 126 -4.53 23.53 -11.72
C ALA A 126 -4.14 23.04 -13.13
N GLY A 127 -4.96 23.31 -14.15
CA GLY A 127 -4.74 22.88 -15.53
C GLY A 127 -4.79 21.36 -15.75
N ARG A 128 -5.21 20.59 -14.74
CA ARG A 128 -5.30 19.12 -14.79
C ARG A 128 -6.49 18.65 -15.62
N TRP A 129 -7.54 19.47 -15.71
CA TRP A 129 -8.67 19.28 -16.60
C TRP A 129 -8.68 20.35 -17.69
N SER A 130 -9.30 20.04 -18.83
CA SER A 130 -9.53 21.04 -19.87
C SER A 130 -10.65 22.00 -19.48
N PRO A 131 -10.64 23.24 -20.02
CA PRO A 131 -11.86 24.03 -20.13
C PRO A 131 -12.99 23.23 -20.81
N PRO A 132 -14.24 23.69 -20.69
CA PRO A 132 -15.38 23.08 -21.38
C PRO A 132 -15.08 22.81 -22.86
N VAL A 133 -15.43 21.61 -23.33
CA VAL A 133 -15.38 21.25 -24.75
C VAL A 133 -16.78 21.22 -25.34
N ASP A 134 -16.91 21.67 -26.59
CA ASP A 134 -18.17 21.66 -27.33
C ASP A 134 -18.45 20.25 -27.88
N VAL A 135 -18.87 19.36 -26.97
CA VAL A 135 -19.22 17.97 -27.27
C VAL A 135 -20.54 17.65 -26.56
N ASP A 136 -21.49 17.11 -27.31
CA ASP A 136 -22.76 16.62 -26.77
C ASP A 136 -22.51 15.33 -25.95
N PRO A 137 -22.86 15.29 -24.65
CA PRO A 137 -22.73 14.08 -23.83
C PRO A 137 -23.48 12.85 -24.38
N GLY A 138 -24.53 13.06 -25.17
CA GLY A 138 -25.28 12.00 -25.84
C GLY A 138 -24.65 11.51 -27.15
N LYS A 139 -23.64 12.22 -27.69
CA LYS A 139 -23.01 11.93 -28.99
C LYS A 139 -21.50 12.17 -28.93
N LEU A 140 -20.81 11.31 -28.20
CA LEU A 140 -19.36 11.39 -28.06
C LEU A 140 -18.64 11.07 -29.40
N PRO A 141 -17.60 11.86 -29.76
CA PRO A 141 -16.71 11.54 -30.87
C PRO A 141 -16.04 10.16 -30.73
N PRO A 142 -15.53 9.59 -31.83
CA PRO A 142 -14.82 8.31 -31.80
C PRO A 142 -13.69 8.28 -30.77
N GLY A 143 -13.66 7.20 -29.98
CA GLY A 143 -12.66 6.95 -28.93
C GLY A 143 -12.94 7.64 -27.60
N MET A 144 -13.87 8.61 -27.56
CA MET A 144 -14.23 9.29 -26.31
C MET A 144 -15.10 8.43 -25.41
N LYS A 145 -14.92 8.61 -24.10
CA LYS A 145 -15.71 7.90 -23.10
C LYS A 145 -15.92 8.75 -21.85
N LEU A 146 -17.17 8.77 -21.38
CA LEU A 146 -17.54 9.46 -20.14
C LEU A 146 -17.40 8.52 -18.95
N SER A 147 -16.70 8.97 -17.92
CA SER A 147 -16.64 8.29 -16.63
C SER A 147 -17.44 9.04 -15.58
N PRO A 148 -18.33 8.36 -14.85
CA PRO A 148 -19.06 9.00 -13.77
C PRO A 148 -18.12 9.27 -12.59
N LEU A 149 -18.44 10.32 -11.84
CA LEU A 149 -17.76 10.70 -10.61
C LEU A 149 -18.58 10.25 -9.40
N PHE A 150 -17.89 9.94 -8.30
CA PHE A 150 -18.53 9.75 -6.99
C PHE A 150 -17.67 10.28 -5.87
N VAL A 151 -18.30 10.55 -4.73
CA VAL A 151 -17.64 11.13 -3.56
C VAL A 151 -17.52 10.09 -2.44
N VAL A 152 -16.33 10.03 -1.83
CA VAL A 152 -16.09 9.32 -0.58
C VAL A 152 -15.70 10.34 0.49
N TRP A 153 -16.50 10.40 1.56
CA TRP A 153 -16.22 11.26 2.69
C TRP A 153 -15.35 10.55 3.72
N GLN A 154 -14.25 11.19 4.12
CA GLN A 154 -13.39 10.72 5.20
C GLN A 154 -13.06 11.88 6.14
N LYS A 155 -13.48 11.76 7.41
CA LYS A 155 -13.25 12.78 8.46
C LYS A 155 -13.66 14.19 7.98
N GLY A 156 -14.84 14.29 7.36
CA GLY A 156 -15.38 15.55 6.82
C GLY A 156 -14.72 16.07 5.54
N LYS A 157 -13.75 15.35 4.96
CA LYS A 157 -13.12 15.72 3.68
C LYS A 157 -13.67 14.87 2.54
N ALA A 158 -14.14 15.52 1.49
CA ALA A 158 -14.57 14.87 0.26
C ALA A 158 -13.35 14.38 -0.55
N ARG A 159 -13.45 13.17 -1.08
CA ARG A 159 -12.55 12.60 -2.09
C ARG A 159 -13.36 12.23 -3.31
N VAL A 160 -13.19 12.99 -4.38
CA VAL A 160 -13.85 12.71 -5.67
C VAL A 160 -13.04 11.67 -6.42
N ILE A 161 -13.72 10.65 -6.94
CA ILE A 161 -13.11 9.52 -7.65
C ILE A 161 -13.76 9.41 -9.03
N THR A 162 -12.94 9.21 -10.06
CA THR A 162 -13.39 8.93 -11.41
C THR A 162 -13.61 7.44 -11.56
N ASP A 163 -14.86 7.01 -11.69
CA ASP A 163 -15.20 5.58 -11.70
C ASP A 163 -14.97 4.93 -13.06
N HIS A 164 -13.69 4.62 -13.32
CA HIS A 164 -13.28 3.88 -14.51
C HIS A 164 -13.79 2.43 -14.53
N SER A 165 -14.34 1.92 -13.42
CA SER A 165 -14.96 0.60 -13.40
C SER A 165 -16.39 0.67 -13.91
N ALA A 166 -17.16 1.67 -13.46
CA ALA A 166 -18.51 1.91 -13.95
C ALA A 166 -18.53 2.26 -15.44
N SER A 167 -17.58 3.06 -15.92
CA SER A 167 -17.45 3.31 -17.36
C SER A 167 -16.94 2.08 -18.11
N GLY A 168 -16.20 1.18 -17.48
CA GLY A 168 -15.61 0.00 -18.13
C GLY A 168 -14.22 0.24 -18.71
N ILE A 169 -13.64 1.44 -18.54
CA ILE A 169 -12.24 1.70 -18.91
C ILE A 169 -11.28 0.71 -18.23
N ASN A 170 -11.54 0.38 -16.97
CA ASN A 170 -10.73 -0.60 -16.24
C ASN A 170 -10.85 -2.02 -16.80
N ASP A 171 -11.79 -2.34 -17.67
CA ASP A 171 -11.95 -3.69 -18.21
C ASP A 171 -10.85 -4.02 -19.23
N GLY A 172 -10.35 -3.02 -19.95
CA GLY A 172 -9.22 -3.16 -20.88
C GLY A 172 -7.84 -3.21 -20.23
N ILE A 173 -7.73 -3.01 -18.92
CA ILE A 173 -6.44 -2.99 -18.19
C ILE A 173 -6.25 -4.32 -17.44
N PRO A 174 -5.34 -5.22 -17.83
CA PRO A 174 -5.17 -6.49 -17.14
C PRO A 174 -4.80 -6.30 -15.66
N ARG A 175 -5.41 -7.11 -14.78
CA ARG A 175 -5.16 -7.01 -13.32
C ARG A 175 -3.71 -7.29 -12.95
N GLU A 176 -3.06 -8.19 -13.67
CA GLU A 176 -1.66 -8.54 -13.45
C GLU A 176 -0.72 -7.38 -13.81
N SER A 177 -1.01 -6.64 -14.89
CA SER A 177 -0.24 -5.49 -15.34
C SER A 177 -0.28 -4.30 -14.36
N ALA A 178 -1.30 -4.24 -13.50
CA ALA A 178 -1.47 -3.19 -12.51
C ALA A 178 -0.84 -3.49 -11.13
N LYS A 179 -0.21 -4.66 -10.95
CA LYS A 179 0.41 -5.02 -9.67
C LYS A 179 1.61 -4.12 -9.36
N VAL A 180 1.66 -3.62 -8.14
CA VAL A 180 2.75 -2.80 -7.62
C VAL A 180 3.35 -3.49 -6.39
N ARG A 181 4.69 -3.48 -6.33
CA ARG A 181 5.43 -3.88 -5.14
C ARG A 181 5.78 -2.63 -4.34
N TYR A 182 5.15 -2.48 -3.19
CA TYR A 182 5.42 -1.40 -2.25
C TYR A 182 6.51 -1.78 -1.26
N ASP A 183 7.28 -0.79 -0.80
CA ASP A 183 8.06 -0.95 0.42
C ASP A 183 7.11 -0.99 1.61
N ASP A 184 7.36 -1.83 2.60
CA ASP A 184 6.56 -1.86 3.82
C ASP A 184 7.46 -1.82 5.06
N MET A 185 6.88 -2.05 6.23
CA MET A 185 7.64 -2.02 7.48
C MET A 185 8.69 -3.13 7.60
N ARG A 186 8.70 -4.14 6.74
CA ARG A 186 9.66 -5.25 6.78
C ARG A 186 11.06 -4.84 6.27
N PRO A 187 11.23 -4.30 5.05
CA PRO A 187 12.53 -3.77 4.63
C PRO A 187 12.96 -2.58 5.50
N PHE A 188 12.03 -1.73 5.95
CA PHE A 188 12.35 -0.64 6.87
C PHE A 188 12.84 -1.11 8.25
N GLY A 189 12.18 -2.13 8.83
CA GLY A 189 12.63 -2.75 10.08
C GLY A 189 14.03 -3.38 9.96
N ARG A 190 14.36 -3.94 8.79
CA ARG A 190 15.74 -4.40 8.49
C ARG A 190 16.72 -3.25 8.54
N ALA A 191 16.43 -2.16 7.84
CA ALA A 191 17.29 -0.98 7.81
C ALA A 191 17.53 -0.39 9.21
N LEU A 192 16.49 -0.33 10.05
CA LEU A 192 16.64 0.07 11.44
C LEU A 192 17.57 -0.85 12.22
N ARG A 193 17.40 -2.17 12.08
CA ARG A 193 18.26 -3.14 12.77
C ARG A 193 19.72 -2.99 12.35
N GLU A 194 19.98 -2.83 11.05
CA GLU A 194 21.33 -2.62 10.52
C GLU A 194 21.93 -1.31 11.03
N ALA A 195 21.16 -0.21 11.01
CA ALA A 195 21.60 1.08 11.56
C ALA A 195 22.00 0.96 13.03
N ARG A 196 21.24 0.22 13.84
CA ARG A 196 21.59 -0.04 15.25
C ARG A 196 22.82 -0.92 15.41
N ALA A 197 22.90 -2.01 14.66
CA ALA A 197 24.05 -2.91 14.72
C ALA A 197 25.36 -2.16 14.39
N ALA A 198 25.31 -1.23 13.44
CA ALA A 198 26.47 -0.42 13.05
C ALA A 198 26.80 0.74 14.01
N ASN A 199 25.83 1.24 14.79
CA ASN A 199 25.98 2.49 15.55
C ASN A 199 25.66 2.40 17.05
N GLY A 200 25.41 1.19 17.58
CA GLY A 200 25.13 0.94 18.99
C GLY A 200 23.90 1.72 19.50
N ASP A 201 24.06 2.35 20.66
CA ASP A 201 22.99 3.09 21.36
C ASP A 201 22.82 4.54 20.87
N ARG A 202 23.45 4.90 19.75
CA ARG A 202 23.27 6.25 19.19
C ARG A 202 21.80 6.48 18.85
N ALA A 203 21.23 7.53 19.42
CA ALA A 203 19.84 7.89 19.19
C ALA A 203 19.57 8.16 17.71
N LEU A 204 18.43 7.66 17.24
CA LEU A 204 17.95 7.79 15.88
C LEU A 204 16.72 8.70 15.83
N ILE A 205 16.49 9.28 14.66
CA ILE A 205 15.28 10.02 14.33
C ILE A 205 14.72 9.48 13.01
N THR A 206 13.40 9.40 12.90
CA THR A 206 12.73 9.02 11.66
C THR A 206 12.18 10.26 10.98
N PHE A 207 12.24 10.29 9.66
CA PHE A 207 11.58 11.31 8.86
C PHE A 207 10.62 10.69 7.85
N LYS A 208 9.61 11.47 7.49
CA LYS A 208 8.62 11.17 6.47
C LYS A 208 8.42 12.41 5.61
N SER A 209 8.44 12.21 4.30
CA SER A 209 8.20 13.24 3.31
C SER A 209 7.18 12.77 2.27
N ASP A 210 6.15 13.57 2.02
CA ASP A 210 5.06 13.27 1.08
C ASP A 210 5.21 14.11 -0.19
N VAL A 211 5.14 13.44 -1.34
CA VAL A 211 5.01 14.10 -2.64
C VAL A 211 3.56 14.51 -2.86
N ALA A 212 3.34 15.80 -3.12
CA ALA A 212 1.99 16.33 -3.28
C ALA A 212 1.34 15.79 -4.56
N SER A 213 0.05 15.44 -4.47
CA SER A 213 -0.80 15.10 -5.62
C SER A 213 -0.41 13.87 -6.46
N ALA A 214 0.64 13.11 -6.10
CA ALA A 214 0.85 11.75 -6.59
C ALA A 214 0.77 11.61 -8.13
N PHE A 215 0.00 10.62 -8.61
CA PHE A 215 -0.31 10.41 -10.02
C PHE A 215 -1.06 11.56 -10.69
N LEU A 216 -1.68 12.51 -9.98
CA LEU A 216 -2.24 13.71 -10.62
C LEU A 216 -1.14 14.60 -11.22
N ASN A 217 0.14 14.37 -10.87
CA ASN A 217 1.29 15.01 -11.53
C ASN A 217 1.62 14.39 -12.89
N LEU A 218 1.10 13.19 -13.19
CA LEU A 218 1.39 12.45 -14.40
C LEU A 218 0.29 12.71 -15.43
N ALA A 219 0.65 13.29 -16.58
CA ALA A 219 -0.25 13.39 -17.72
C ALA A 219 -0.54 12.00 -18.29
N ALA A 220 -1.78 11.74 -18.67
CA ALA A 220 -2.10 10.58 -19.50
C ALA A 220 -1.66 10.85 -20.94
N HIS A 221 -1.35 9.80 -21.70
CA HIS A 221 -1.07 9.91 -23.13
C HIS A 221 -2.25 10.57 -23.87
N PRO A 222 -2.04 11.41 -24.90
CA PRO A 222 -3.11 12.09 -25.65
C PRO A 222 -4.27 11.20 -26.09
N LEU A 223 -3.98 10.00 -26.61
CA LEU A 223 -5.00 8.99 -26.92
C LEU A 223 -5.80 8.59 -25.69
N PHE A 224 -5.17 8.40 -24.54
CA PHE A 224 -5.91 8.03 -23.34
C PHE A 224 -6.72 9.20 -22.77
N GLN A 225 -6.27 10.44 -22.96
CA GLN A 225 -7.03 11.63 -22.53
C GLN A 225 -8.41 11.70 -23.18
N ILE A 226 -8.54 11.40 -24.49
CA ILE A 226 -9.87 11.36 -25.12
C ILE A 226 -10.78 10.32 -24.48
N ARG A 227 -10.21 9.22 -23.96
CA ARG A 227 -10.96 8.13 -23.31
C ARG A 227 -11.35 8.42 -21.86
N GLN A 228 -10.89 9.51 -21.24
CA GLN A 228 -11.25 9.87 -19.86
C GLN A 228 -11.89 11.27 -19.79
N ALA A 229 -13.06 11.40 -20.38
CA ALA A 229 -13.90 12.58 -20.23
C ALA A 229 -14.82 12.43 -19.01
N VAL A 230 -15.21 13.57 -18.44
CA VAL A 230 -16.18 13.65 -17.33
C VAL A 230 -17.24 14.71 -17.67
N SER A 231 -18.46 14.52 -17.17
CA SER A 231 -19.56 15.48 -17.35
C SER A 231 -20.05 16.00 -16.01
N ILE A 232 -20.12 17.33 -15.86
CA ILE A 232 -20.62 18.01 -14.68
C ILE A 232 -21.58 19.10 -15.15
N ASP A 233 -22.82 19.08 -14.64
CA ASP A 233 -23.87 20.03 -15.04
C ASP A 233 -24.10 20.06 -16.57
N GLY A 234 -23.97 18.90 -17.24
CA GLY A 234 -24.12 18.78 -18.70
C GLY A 234 -22.91 19.25 -19.51
N VAL A 235 -21.88 19.80 -18.87
CA VAL A 235 -20.65 20.28 -19.51
C VAL A 235 -19.58 19.21 -19.47
N ILE A 236 -18.88 19.00 -20.60
CA ILE A 236 -17.80 18.01 -20.71
C ILE A 236 -16.44 18.65 -20.47
N HIS A 237 -15.61 17.93 -19.72
CA HIS A 237 -14.20 18.24 -19.52
C HIS A 237 -13.35 17.02 -19.85
N ILE A 238 -12.17 17.26 -20.44
CA ILE A 238 -11.15 16.24 -20.65
C ILE A 238 -10.25 16.17 -19.43
N VAL A 239 -10.10 14.98 -18.84
CA VAL A 239 -9.15 14.77 -17.75
C VAL A 239 -7.78 14.48 -18.35
N ARG A 240 -6.81 15.38 -18.13
CA ARG A 240 -5.49 15.30 -18.76
C ARG A 240 -4.50 14.44 -17.98
N ARG A 241 -4.77 14.21 -16.69
CA ARG A 241 -3.89 13.48 -15.76
C ARG A 241 -4.35 12.05 -15.56
N LEU A 242 -3.49 11.22 -14.99
CA LEU A 242 -3.91 9.95 -14.39
C LEU A 242 -4.82 10.24 -13.18
N VAL A 243 -5.71 9.31 -12.81
CA VAL A 243 -6.83 9.58 -11.89
C VAL A 243 -7.01 8.53 -10.80
N PHE A 244 -7.63 8.96 -9.69
CA PHE A 244 -8.14 8.04 -8.68
C PHE A 244 -9.29 7.25 -9.33
N GLY A 245 -9.18 5.92 -9.30
CA GLY A 245 -10.16 5.01 -9.88
C GLY A 245 -9.69 4.28 -11.14
N ASN A 246 -8.63 4.75 -11.80
CA ASN A 246 -7.96 3.99 -12.86
C ASN A 246 -7.05 2.91 -12.26
N ARG A 247 -7.18 1.66 -12.76
CA ARG A 247 -6.49 0.48 -12.22
C ARG A 247 -4.96 0.59 -12.29
N ALA A 248 -4.40 1.17 -13.34
CA ALA A 248 -2.95 1.23 -13.57
C ALA A 248 -2.29 2.55 -13.13
N SER A 249 -3.06 3.55 -12.70
CA SER A 249 -2.49 4.83 -12.23
C SER A 249 -1.46 4.67 -11.09
N PRO A 250 -1.70 3.79 -10.08
CA PRO A 250 -0.67 3.48 -9.08
C PRO A 250 0.60 2.88 -9.69
N ARG A 251 0.48 2.05 -10.73
CA ARG A 251 1.63 1.39 -11.38
C ARG A 251 2.50 2.39 -12.14
N CYS A 252 1.89 3.37 -12.82
CA CYS A 252 2.62 4.46 -13.48
C CYS A 252 3.32 5.34 -12.45
N TRP A 253 2.63 5.71 -11.36
CA TRP A 253 3.22 6.53 -10.31
C TRP A 253 4.38 5.83 -9.60
N CYS A 254 4.22 4.58 -9.20
CA CYS A 254 5.29 3.86 -8.52
C CYS A 254 6.50 3.58 -9.41
N ALA A 255 6.36 3.66 -10.74
CA ALA A 255 7.52 3.68 -11.63
C ALA A 255 8.35 4.96 -11.45
N VAL A 256 7.67 6.12 -11.36
CA VAL A 256 8.31 7.41 -11.11
C VAL A 256 8.86 7.49 -9.69
N SER A 257 8.04 7.19 -8.67
CA SER A 257 8.47 7.29 -7.27
C SER A 257 9.55 6.27 -6.90
N GLY A 258 9.57 5.10 -7.55
CA GLY A 258 10.69 4.16 -7.46
C GLY A 258 12.00 4.74 -7.99
N LEU A 259 11.98 5.45 -9.13
CA LEU A 259 13.16 6.13 -9.67
C LEU A 259 13.58 7.33 -8.81
N LEU A 260 12.62 8.09 -8.26
CA LEU A 260 12.92 9.14 -7.28
C LEU A 260 13.64 8.56 -6.06
N CYS A 261 13.17 7.42 -5.54
CA CYS A 261 13.79 6.71 -4.42
C CYS A 261 15.19 6.22 -4.79
N TRP A 262 15.35 5.64 -5.98
CA TRP A 262 16.65 5.18 -6.48
C TRP A 262 17.66 6.33 -6.58
N VAL A 263 17.26 7.48 -7.15
CA VAL A 263 18.13 8.66 -7.25
C VAL A 263 18.50 9.17 -5.85
N ALA A 264 17.53 9.30 -4.95
CA ALA A 264 17.78 9.76 -3.60
C ALA A 264 18.79 8.85 -2.85
N ILE A 265 18.67 7.52 -3.00
CA ILE A 265 19.61 6.55 -2.41
C ILE A 265 21.00 6.65 -3.06
N ARG A 266 21.07 6.64 -4.40
CA ARG A 266 22.33 6.47 -5.14
C ARG A 266 23.11 7.75 -5.40
N LYS A 267 22.41 8.89 -5.49
CA LYS A 267 22.98 10.19 -5.88
C LYS A 267 23.05 11.18 -4.73
N PHE A 268 22.10 11.09 -3.80
CA PHE A 268 22.03 11.97 -2.63
C PHE A 268 22.43 11.24 -1.34
N GLU A 269 22.90 9.98 -1.47
CA GLU A 269 23.44 9.16 -0.38
C GLU A 269 22.48 9.04 0.81
N ILE A 270 21.17 9.00 0.52
CA ILE A 270 20.13 8.82 1.53
C ILE A 270 19.93 7.32 1.73
N GLU A 271 20.88 6.70 2.43
CA GLU A 271 20.82 5.29 2.77
C GLU A 271 19.53 4.97 3.54
N SER A 272 19.02 3.74 3.39
CA SER A 272 17.82 3.27 4.08
C SER A 272 16.54 4.07 3.81
N LEU A 273 16.49 4.88 2.74
CA LEU A 273 15.25 5.49 2.27
C LEU A 273 14.33 4.42 1.67
N HIS A 274 13.04 4.55 1.98
CA HIS A 274 11.96 3.70 1.48
C HIS A 274 10.83 4.56 0.94
N VAL A 275 9.99 3.96 0.08
CA VAL A 275 8.83 4.63 -0.50
C VAL A 275 7.59 3.72 -0.52
N TYR A 276 6.47 4.25 -0.02
CA TYR A 276 5.14 3.67 -0.19
C TYR A 276 4.26 4.69 -0.89
N MET A 277 3.94 4.44 -2.17
CA MET A 277 3.20 5.40 -3.01
C MET A 277 3.89 6.77 -3.02
N ASP A 278 3.33 7.75 -2.32
CA ASP A 278 3.78 9.16 -2.22
C ASP A 278 4.60 9.43 -0.96
N ASP A 279 4.55 8.51 0.01
CA ASP A 279 5.21 8.63 1.31
C ASP A 279 6.63 8.06 1.22
N PHE A 280 7.62 8.94 1.25
CA PHE A 280 9.03 8.61 1.41
C PHE A 280 9.40 8.67 2.88
N PHE A 281 10.13 7.68 3.38
CA PHE A 281 10.48 7.63 4.80
C PHE A 281 11.84 6.96 5.01
N GLY A 282 12.55 7.42 6.02
CA GLY A 282 13.92 7.00 6.27
C GLY A 282 14.37 7.33 7.68
N ILE A 283 15.65 7.04 7.95
CA ILE A 283 16.28 7.18 9.25
C ILE A 283 17.39 8.23 9.13
N ASP A 284 17.58 8.98 10.20
CA ASP A 284 18.76 9.79 10.42
C ASP A 284 19.23 9.63 11.87
N PHE A 285 20.38 10.19 12.21
CA PHE A 285 20.84 10.25 13.60
C PHE A 285 20.23 11.45 14.31
N ASP A 286 19.88 11.26 15.59
CA ASP A 286 19.47 12.37 16.42
C ASP A 286 20.61 13.41 16.50
N GLY A 287 20.24 14.68 16.44
CA GLY A 287 21.17 15.82 16.33
C GLY A 287 21.80 16.04 14.94
N ASN A 288 21.65 15.13 13.96
CA ASN A 288 22.06 15.38 12.57
C ASN A 288 21.00 16.24 11.85
N VAL A 289 20.94 17.50 12.22
CA VAL A 289 19.94 18.45 11.73
C VAL A 289 20.58 19.60 10.98
N VAL A 290 19.89 20.06 9.93
CA VAL A 290 20.27 21.23 9.13
C VAL A 290 19.13 22.23 9.10
N PHE A 291 19.46 23.51 8.96
CA PHE A 291 18.46 24.56 8.80
C PHE A 291 18.07 24.68 7.32
N TYR A 292 16.86 24.27 6.99
CA TYR A 292 16.35 24.26 5.63
C TYR A 292 14.97 24.93 5.59
N ARG A 293 14.81 25.93 4.72
CA ARG A 293 13.56 26.72 4.54
C ARG A 293 12.91 27.20 5.84
N GLY A 294 13.73 27.72 6.76
CA GLY A 294 13.22 28.33 8.00
C GLY A 294 12.99 27.35 9.16
N LYS A 295 13.32 26.06 9.01
CA LYS A 295 13.16 25.04 10.06
C LYS A 295 14.35 24.12 10.16
N TYR A 296 14.62 23.61 11.36
CA TYR A 296 15.55 22.51 11.55
C TYR A 296 14.90 21.20 11.11
N ARG A 297 15.63 20.40 10.35
CA ARG A 297 15.20 19.10 9.82
C ARG A 297 16.34 18.10 9.83
N PRO A 298 16.07 16.79 9.91
CA PRO A 298 17.08 15.78 9.65
C PRO A 298 17.80 16.03 8.32
N ALA A 299 19.12 15.89 8.30
CA ALA A 299 19.94 16.19 7.12
C ALA A 299 19.51 15.37 5.89
N ASN A 300 19.18 14.09 6.08
CA ASN A 300 18.67 13.21 5.04
C ASN A 300 17.31 13.70 4.51
N GLN A 301 16.42 14.20 5.39
CA GLN A 301 15.15 14.78 4.96
C GLN A 301 15.38 16.04 4.12
N ALA A 302 16.28 16.93 4.54
CA ALA A 302 16.59 18.16 3.81
C ALA A 302 17.18 17.86 2.42
N ARG A 303 18.14 16.93 2.32
CA ARG A 303 18.71 16.50 1.03
C ARG A 303 17.64 15.95 0.07
N LEU A 304 16.67 15.19 0.59
CA LEU A 304 15.54 14.71 -0.22
C LEU A 304 14.70 15.86 -0.77
N LEU A 305 14.42 16.88 0.04
CA LEU A 305 13.64 18.05 -0.37
C LEU A 305 14.42 18.96 -1.34
N GLU A 306 15.73 19.09 -1.16
CA GLU A 306 16.63 19.77 -2.10
C GLU A 306 16.64 19.09 -3.46
N PHE A 307 16.72 17.76 -3.48
CA PHE A 307 16.57 16.98 -4.71
C PHE A 307 15.22 17.24 -5.37
N TRP A 308 14.12 17.17 -4.61
CA TRP A 308 12.78 17.42 -5.14
C TRP A 308 12.62 18.82 -5.71
N ASP A 309 13.17 19.84 -5.04
CA ASP A 309 13.20 21.21 -5.55
C ASP A 309 13.96 21.30 -6.88
N ALA A 310 15.12 20.65 -6.98
CA ALA A 310 15.97 20.69 -8.18
C ALA A 310 15.26 20.12 -9.42
N ILE A 311 14.37 19.15 -9.23
CA ILE A 311 13.56 18.56 -10.31
C ILE A 311 12.12 19.05 -10.34
N LYS A 312 11.78 20.10 -9.57
CA LYS A 312 10.42 20.65 -9.43
C LYS A 312 9.35 19.59 -9.06
N CYS A 313 9.76 18.55 -8.32
CA CYS A 313 8.84 17.58 -7.73
C CYS A 313 7.97 18.31 -6.69
N PRO A 314 6.63 18.28 -6.80
CA PRO A 314 5.77 19.08 -5.93
C PRO A 314 5.68 18.47 -4.53
N TRP A 315 5.81 19.29 -3.50
CA TRP A 315 5.64 18.88 -2.11
C TRP A 315 5.05 20.01 -1.27
N GLU A 316 4.40 19.66 -0.14
CA GLU A 316 3.77 20.62 0.77
C GLU A 316 4.40 20.57 2.17
N GLU A 317 4.81 21.74 2.68
CA GLU A 317 5.52 21.90 3.96
C GLU A 317 4.88 21.20 5.15
N LYS A 318 3.53 21.25 5.26
CA LYS A 318 2.77 20.66 6.37
C LYS A 318 2.83 19.13 6.45
N LYS A 319 3.33 18.46 5.41
CA LYS A 319 3.41 17.00 5.33
C LYS A 319 4.84 16.46 5.44
N GLN A 320 5.80 17.32 5.75
CA GLN A 320 7.21 16.97 5.88
C GLN A 320 7.54 16.82 7.36
N GLU A 321 7.33 15.63 7.90
CA GLU A 321 7.32 15.31 9.32
C GLU A 321 8.61 14.58 9.74
N HIS A 322 9.02 14.72 11.00
CA HIS A 322 10.10 13.93 11.58
C HIS A 322 9.95 13.85 13.10
N GLY A 323 10.54 12.82 13.70
CA GLY A 323 10.52 12.62 15.15
C GLY A 323 10.99 11.23 15.56
N GLN A 324 11.12 11.04 16.88
CA GLN A 324 11.45 9.74 17.46
C GLN A 324 10.26 8.77 17.46
N CYS A 325 9.04 9.31 17.40
CA CYS A 325 7.80 8.57 17.25
C CYS A 325 7.00 9.18 16.09
N LEU A 326 6.77 8.41 15.02
CA LEU A 326 6.16 8.92 13.80
C LEU A 326 5.22 7.89 13.16
N GLN A 327 4.12 8.36 12.57
CA GLN A 327 3.20 7.49 11.84
C GLN A 327 3.66 7.31 10.38
N ILE A 328 4.04 6.10 10.00
CA ILE A 328 4.43 5.72 8.64
C ILE A 328 3.43 4.69 8.10
N ILE A 329 2.88 4.92 6.90
CA ILE A 329 1.88 4.06 6.24
C ILE A 329 0.69 3.62 7.13
N GLY A 330 0.35 4.44 8.11
CA GLY A 330 -0.73 4.19 9.07
C GLY A 330 -0.30 3.52 10.39
N LEU A 331 0.98 3.17 10.55
CA LEU A 331 1.53 2.49 11.74
C LEU A 331 2.44 3.44 12.53
N TYR A 332 2.41 3.37 13.86
CA TYR A 332 3.30 4.16 14.71
C TYR A 332 4.66 3.48 14.81
N VAL A 333 5.72 4.22 14.52
CA VAL A 333 7.11 3.79 14.61
C VAL A 333 7.77 4.51 15.77
N GLU A 334 8.16 3.77 16.80
CA GLU A 334 8.99 4.26 17.91
C GLU A 334 10.46 3.86 17.65
N ILE A 335 11.22 4.73 17.00
CA ILE A 335 12.51 4.36 16.40
C ILE A 335 13.56 3.93 17.43
N ASN A 336 13.60 4.61 18.59
CA ASN A 336 14.56 4.37 19.68
C ASN A 336 14.12 3.25 20.63
N ARG A 337 12.84 2.88 20.62
CA ARG A 337 12.37 1.61 21.20
C ARG A 337 12.57 0.45 20.23
N GLY A 338 12.62 0.75 18.93
CA GLY A 338 12.69 -0.24 17.87
C GLY A 338 11.38 -0.99 17.73
N ALA A 339 10.24 -0.31 17.87
CA ALA A 339 8.93 -0.95 17.86
C ALA A 339 7.99 -0.31 16.84
N VAL A 340 7.08 -1.11 16.30
CA VAL A 340 5.96 -0.65 15.48
C VAL A 340 4.65 -1.18 16.01
N SER A 341 3.69 -0.27 16.13
CA SER A 341 2.41 -0.51 16.79
C SER A 341 1.26 0.17 16.06
N LEU A 342 0.04 -0.16 16.48
CA LEU A 342 -1.16 0.57 16.10
C LEU A 342 -1.31 1.82 16.96
N SER A 343 -1.92 2.87 16.40
CA SER A 343 -2.32 4.02 17.23
C SER A 343 -3.43 3.62 18.20
N PRO A 344 -3.54 4.28 19.37
CA PRO A 344 -4.67 4.08 20.28
C PRO A 344 -6.03 4.23 19.58
N ASP A 345 -6.16 5.23 18.70
CA ASP A 345 -7.36 5.44 17.90
C ASP A 345 -7.65 4.30 16.92
N ALA A 346 -6.62 3.73 16.30
CA ALA A 346 -6.77 2.59 15.38
C ALA A 346 -7.17 1.32 16.13
N VAL A 347 -6.62 1.09 17.32
CA VAL A 347 -7.04 0.01 18.22
C VAL A 347 -8.51 0.21 18.61
N ALA A 348 -8.87 1.40 19.09
CA ALA A 348 -10.24 1.72 19.47
C ALA A 348 -11.24 1.55 18.31
N ALA A 349 -10.87 2.00 17.11
CA ALA A 349 -11.69 1.85 15.91
C ALA A 349 -11.85 0.37 15.50
N LEU A 350 -10.80 -0.44 15.63
CA LEU A 350 -10.87 -1.88 15.35
C LEU A 350 -11.73 -2.61 16.37
N VAL A 351 -11.56 -2.30 17.66
CA VAL A 351 -12.40 -2.84 18.74
C VAL A 351 -13.88 -2.48 18.50
N ALA A 352 -14.17 -1.22 18.17
CA ALA A 352 -15.53 -0.79 17.87
C ALA A 352 -16.11 -1.49 16.62
N ALA A 353 -15.29 -1.75 15.60
CA ALA A 353 -15.70 -2.48 14.41
C ALA A 353 -16.01 -3.95 14.72
N ILE A 354 -15.21 -4.60 15.57
CA ILE A 354 -15.47 -5.97 16.06
C ILE A 354 -16.77 -5.99 16.86
N ASP A 355 -16.95 -5.06 17.81
CA ASP A 355 -18.17 -4.99 18.62
C ASP A 355 -19.42 -4.81 17.77
N THR A 356 -19.40 -3.85 16.84
CA THR A 356 -20.51 -3.61 15.91
C THR A 356 -20.85 -4.88 15.13
N PHE A 357 -19.84 -5.62 14.68
CA PHE A 357 -20.03 -6.87 13.95
C PHE A 357 -20.62 -7.96 14.84
N LEU A 358 -20.11 -8.14 16.07
CA LEU A 358 -20.60 -9.13 17.03
C LEU A 358 -22.05 -8.86 17.45
N THR A 359 -22.45 -7.59 17.52
CA THR A 359 -23.82 -7.16 17.82
C THR A 359 -24.75 -7.14 16.60
N SER A 360 -24.35 -7.74 15.47
CA SER A 360 -25.18 -7.75 14.26
C SER A 360 -26.56 -8.36 14.53
N PRO A 361 -27.66 -7.73 14.06
CA PRO A 361 -29.02 -8.24 14.24
C PRO A 361 -29.16 -9.69 13.79
N ASP A 362 -29.93 -10.48 14.55
CA ASP A 362 -30.14 -11.91 14.33
C ASP A 362 -28.86 -12.77 14.25
N ARG A 363 -27.73 -12.24 14.75
CA ARG A 363 -26.39 -12.83 14.57
C ARG A 363 -26.07 -13.06 13.10
N LYS A 364 -26.41 -12.09 12.24
CA LYS A 364 -26.28 -12.18 10.79
C LYS A 364 -25.65 -10.92 10.22
N ALA A 365 -24.68 -11.09 9.32
CA ALA A 365 -24.11 -9.97 8.58
C ALA A 365 -23.92 -10.33 7.09
N PRO A 366 -24.13 -9.39 6.15
CA PRO A 366 -23.83 -9.59 4.73
C PRO A 366 -22.35 -9.92 4.51
N LEU A 367 -22.02 -10.78 3.54
CA LEU A 367 -20.64 -11.19 3.22
C LEU A 367 -19.67 -9.98 3.07
N ARG A 368 -20.12 -8.87 2.46
CA ARG A 368 -19.31 -7.64 2.34
C ARG A 368 -18.86 -7.06 3.69
N VAL A 369 -19.65 -7.23 4.75
CA VAL A 369 -19.32 -6.77 6.10
C VAL A 369 -18.24 -7.67 6.70
N TRP A 370 -18.35 -8.99 6.52
CA TRP A 370 -17.31 -9.95 6.91
C TRP A 370 -15.98 -9.64 6.22
N GLN A 371 -16.01 -9.41 4.90
CA GLN A 371 -14.81 -9.07 4.12
C GLN A 371 -14.15 -7.77 4.58
N ARG A 372 -14.96 -6.74 4.90
CA ARG A 372 -14.45 -5.46 5.43
C ARG A 372 -13.78 -5.64 6.79
N LEU A 373 -14.43 -6.37 7.72
CA LEU A 373 -13.85 -6.65 9.02
C LEU A 373 -12.57 -7.48 8.91
N ALA A 374 -12.60 -8.55 8.11
CA ALA A 374 -11.43 -9.39 7.87
C ALA A 374 -10.25 -8.59 7.29
N GLY A 375 -10.52 -7.65 6.37
CA GLY A 375 -9.52 -6.73 5.85
C GLY A 375 -8.92 -5.81 6.92
N HIS A 376 -9.76 -5.26 7.80
CA HIS A 376 -9.33 -4.39 8.90
C HIS A 376 -8.47 -5.13 9.92
N ILE A 377 -8.90 -6.33 10.34
CA ILE A 377 -8.09 -7.21 11.21
C ILE A 377 -6.80 -7.59 10.49
N ASN A 378 -6.86 -8.00 9.22
CA ASN A 378 -5.68 -8.40 8.45
C ASN A 378 -4.63 -7.27 8.34
N TRP A 379 -5.06 -6.01 8.33
CA TRP A 379 -4.18 -4.84 8.41
C TRP A 379 -3.51 -4.74 9.79
N ALA A 380 -4.27 -4.87 10.88
CA ALA A 380 -3.72 -4.88 12.25
C ALA A 380 -2.70 -6.02 12.47
N LEU A 381 -2.93 -7.18 11.86
CA LEU A 381 -2.02 -8.32 11.93
C LEU A 381 -0.65 -8.08 11.26
N ASN A 382 -0.43 -6.94 10.58
CA ASN A 382 0.92 -6.52 10.17
C ASN A 382 1.81 -6.15 11.35
N VAL A 383 1.24 -5.77 12.49
CA VAL A 383 1.98 -5.42 13.71
C VAL A 383 1.56 -6.25 14.92
N LEU A 384 0.60 -7.17 14.73
CA LEU A 384 0.13 -8.13 15.73
C LEU A 384 0.06 -9.53 15.12
N PRO A 385 1.18 -10.09 14.65
CA PRO A 385 1.18 -11.31 13.86
C PRO A 385 0.66 -12.54 14.62
N TRP A 386 0.75 -12.53 15.96
CA TRP A 386 0.22 -13.57 16.85
C TRP A 386 -1.32 -13.59 16.88
N GLY A 387 -1.99 -12.50 16.51
CA GLY A 387 -3.46 -12.41 16.43
C GLY A 387 -4.08 -13.16 15.25
N ARG A 388 -3.27 -13.80 14.40
CA ARG A 388 -3.71 -14.53 13.20
C ARG A 388 -4.85 -15.53 13.43
N PRO A 389 -4.90 -16.29 14.55
CA PRO A 389 -6.01 -17.19 14.81
C PRO A 389 -7.39 -16.51 14.74
N ALA A 390 -7.49 -15.21 15.05
CA ALA A 390 -8.75 -14.44 15.00
C ALA A 390 -9.43 -14.41 13.62
N LEU A 391 -8.72 -14.77 12.54
CA LEU A 391 -9.24 -14.81 11.18
C LEU A 391 -9.52 -16.23 10.67
N CYS A 392 -9.19 -17.28 11.41
CA CYS A 392 -9.32 -18.66 10.95
C CYS A 392 -10.79 -19.00 10.68
N GLU A 393 -11.67 -18.83 11.66
CA GLU A 393 -13.09 -19.12 11.49
C GLU A 393 -13.77 -18.12 10.57
N VAL A 394 -13.32 -16.86 10.58
CA VAL A 394 -13.81 -15.82 9.68
C VAL A 394 -13.57 -16.23 8.22
N TYR A 395 -12.36 -16.65 7.86
CA TYR A 395 -12.07 -17.12 6.50
C TYR A 395 -12.77 -18.44 6.16
N ARG A 396 -12.79 -19.41 7.08
CA ARG A 396 -13.53 -20.68 6.88
C ARG A 396 -15.01 -20.39 6.59
N LYS A 397 -15.60 -19.44 7.32
CA LYS A 397 -16.98 -19.03 7.12
C LYS A 397 -17.19 -18.32 5.79
N MET A 398 -16.25 -17.51 5.31
CA MET A 398 -16.38 -16.83 4.01
C MET A 398 -16.03 -17.73 2.81
N ALA A 399 -15.33 -18.84 3.02
CA ALA A 399 -14.85 -19.72 1.96
C ALA A 399 -16.00 -20.18 1.03
N GLY A 400 -15.74 -20.14 -0.29
CA GLY A 400 -16.68 -20.54 -1.33
C GLY A 400 -17.86 -19.58 -1.56
N LYS A 401 -17.94 -18.46 -0.84
CA LYS A 401 -19.06 -17.50 -0.96
C LYS A 401 -18.65 -16.29 -1.79
N SER A 402 -19.48 -15.95 -2.78
CA SER A 402 -19.22 -14.87 -3.73
C SER A 402 -20.27 -13.75 -3.71
N GLN A 403 -21.47 -14.00 -3.18
CA GLN A 403 -22.58 -13.06 -3.19
C GLN A 403 -22.44 -11.99 -2.10
N PRO A 404 -22.12 -10.72 -2.41
CA PRO A 404 -21.71 -9.73 -1.40
C PRO A 404 -22.80 -9.35 -0.40
N ILE A 405 -24.06 -9.40 -0.84
CA ILE A 405 -25.25 -9.08 -0.04
C ILE A 405 -25.80 -10.29 0.72
N ALA A 406 -25.33 -11.50 0.42
CA ALA A 406 -25.81 -12.71 1.09
C ALA A 406 -25.45 -12.66 2.57
N SER A 407 -26.46 -12.90 3.41
CA SER A 407 -26.33 -12.83 4.85
C SER A 407 -25.75 -14.13 5.41
N LEU A 408 -24.72 -14.02 6.25
CA LEU A 408 -24.06 -15.13 6.91
C LEU A 408 -24.25 -15.05 8.41
N PHE A 409 -24.55 -16.19 9.02
CA PHE A 409 -24.67 -16.30 10.48
C PHE A 409 -23.31 -16.25 11.16
N LEU A 410 -23.23 -15.53 12.27
CA LEU A 410 -22.12 -15.57 13.22
C LEU A 410 -22.29 -16.81 14.08
N ASN A 411 -21.44 -17.81 13.86
CA ASN A 411 -21.36 -19.01 14.68
C ASN A 411 -20.51 -18.78 15.94
N ARG A 412 -20.65 -19.69 16.91
CA ARG A 412 -20.03 -19.58 18.23
C ARG A 412 -18.51 -19.40 18.12
N GLU A 413 -17.86 -20.15 17.25
CA GLU A 413 -16.41 -20.13 17.11
C GLU A 413 -15.90 -18.77 16.60
N VAL A 414 -16.63 -18.15 15.65
CA VAL A 414 -16.32 -16.77 15.19
C VAL A 414 -16.48 -15.77 16.33
N VAL A 415 -17.53 -15.90 17.13
CA VAL A 415 -17.77 -14.99 18.26
C VAL A 415 -16.66 -15.13 19.31
N GLU A 416 -16.27 -16.36 19.64
CA GLU A 416 -15.18 -16.63 20.60
C GLU A 416 -13.83 -16.08 20.11
N GLU A 417 -13.43 -16.37 18.86
CA GLU A 417 -12.16 -15.89 18.30
C GLU A 417 -12.08 -14.35 18.24
N LEU A 418 -13.16 -13.69 17.80
CA LEU A 418 -13.18 -12.23 17.70
C LEU A 418 -13.26 -11.56 19.07
N SER A 419 -13.96 -12.17 20.04
CA SER A 419 -14.03 -11.66 21.41
C SER A 419 -12.67 -11.78 22.10
N TRP A 420 -12.00 -12.93 21.96
CA TRP A 420 -10.63 -13.11 22.40
C TRP A 420 -9.72 -12.03 21.82
N PHE A 421 -9.75 -11.85 20.49
CA PHE A 421 -8.88 -10.89 19.82
C PHE A 421 -9.13 -9.45 20.30
N LYS A 422 -10.39 -9.08 20.52
CA LYS A 422 -10.75 -7.78 21.11
C LYS A 422 -10.13 -7.59 22.50
N GLU A 423 -10.20 -8.58 23.38
CA GLU A 423 -9.71 -8.46 24.76
C GLU A 423 -8.19 -8.24 24.82
N VAL A 424 -7.46 -8.91 23.95
CA VAL A 424 -5.99 -8.84 23.91
C VAL A 424 -5.46 -7.62 23.14
N LEU A 425 -6.26 -7.01 22.26
CA LEU A 425 -5.86 -5.83 21.48
C LEU A 425 -5.41 -4.65 22.36
N GLY A 426 -6.04 -4.45 23.52
CA GLY A 426 -5.74 -3.33 24.42
C GLY A 426 -4.40 -3.43 25.16
N SER A 427 -3.89 -4.65 25.37
CA SER A 427 -2.61 -4.91 26.06
C SER A 427 -1.45 -5.20 25.10
N SER A 428 -1.70 -5.10 23.80
CA SER A 428 -0.77 -5.49 22.75
C SER A 428 0.35 -4.45 22.53
N LEU A 429 1.62 -4.87 22.57
CA LEU A 429 2.78 -3.98 22.46
C LEU A 429 3.26 -3.71 21.02
N GLY A 430 2.63 -4.30 20.00
CA GLY A 430 3.10 -4.25 18.61
C GLY A 430 4.22 -5.26 18.30
N VAL A 431 4.99 -5.00 17.24
CA VAL A 431 6.19 -5.77 16.83
C VAL A 431 7.45 -5.00 17.18
N SER A 432 8.45 -5.68 17.76
CA SER A 432 9.78 -5.11 17.99
C SER A 432 10.74 -5.51 16.88
N PHE A 433 11.35 -4.52 16.23
CA PHE A 433 12.36 -4.67 15.20
C PHE A 433 13.75 -5.02 15.74
N VAL A 434 14.05 -4.62 16.98
CA VAL A 434 15.40 -4.74 17.56
C VAL A 434 15.62 -6.10 18.21
N THR A 435 14.56 -6.73 18.72
CA THR A 435 14.65 -8.04 19.39
C THR A 435 14.31 -9.23 18.49
N GLU A 436 13.77 -9.01 17.28
CA GLU A 436 13.40 -10.09 16.34
C GLU A 436 14.50 -10.42 15.31
N GLY A 437 15.71 -10.69 15.80
CA GLY A 437 16.75 -11.36 15.01
C GLY A 437 16.55 -12.88 15.00
N CYS A 438 17.00 -13.56 13.95
CA CYS A 438 17.45 -14.95 14.15
C CYS A 438 18.66 -14.88 15.07
N TRP A 439 18.52 -15.36 16.30
CA TRP A 439 19.64 -15.67 17.17
C TRP A 439 20.32 -16.92 16.64
N ASP A 440 21.65 -16.93 16.60
CA ASP A 440 22.36 -18.20 16.53
C ASP A 440 22.14 -18.95 17.86
N ASP A 441 22.23 -20.29 17.84
CA ASP A 441 22.07 -21.11 19.05
C ASP A 441 22.99 -20.65 20.20
N SER A 442 24.13 -20.03 19.87
CA SER A 442 25.09 -19.45 20.82
C SER A 442 24.64 -18.15 21.49
N GLU A 443 23.66 -17.45 20.93
CA GLU A 443 23.12 -16.19 21.45
C GLU A 443 21.85 -16.39 22.28
N ALA A 444 21.29 -17.61 22.29
CA ALA A 444 20.09 -17.93 23.04
C ALA A 444 20.43 -18.31 24.49
N ASP A 445 19.60 -17.84 25.43
CA ASP A 445 19.70 -18.24 26.84
C ASP A 445 19.46 -19.75 27.04
N ALA A 446 18.66 -20.36 26.15
CA ALA A 446 18.39 -21.79 26.12
C ALA A 446 18.03 -22.27 24.70
N VAL A 447 18.44 -23.49 24.36
CA VAL A 447 18.07 -24.16 23.11
C VAL A 447 17.37 -25.48 23.45
N PHE A 448 16.24 -25.73 22.80
CA PHE A 448 15.52 -26.98 22.92
C PHE A 448 14.95 -27.45 21.59
N TRP A 449 14.90 -28.76 21.42
CA TRP A 449 14.32 -29.42 20.25
C TRP A 449 13.08 -30.19 20.69
N THR A 450 11.97 -30.01 19.98
CA THR A 450 10.70 -30.65 20.29
C THR A 450 10.25 -31.52 19.14
N ASP A 451 9.62 -32.64 19.44
CA ASP A 451 8.97 -33.48 18.45
C ASP A 451 7.73 -34.12 19.04
N ALA A 452 6.78 -34.48 18.19
CA ALA A 452 5.55 -35.15 18.59
C ALA A 452 5.16 -36.23 17.59
N SER A 453 4.53 -37.28 18.10
CA SER A 453 4.05 -38.40 17.31
C SER A 453 2.68 -38.84 17.80
N LEU A 454 1.73 -38.95 16.85
CA LEU A 454 0.37 -39.43 17.11
C LEU A 454 0.31 -40.82 17.75
N ARG A 455 1.37 -41.62 17.61
CA ARG A 455 1.41 -43.02 18.09
C ARG A 455 2.21 -43.22 19.37
N LEU A 456 3.19 -42.37 19.64
CA LEU A 456 4.15 -42.58 20.71
C LEU A 456 3.94 -41.60 21.86
N GLY A 457 3.82 -40.32 21.57
CA GLY A 457 3.91 -39.29 22.58
C GLY A 457 4.52 -38.00 22.07
N MET A 458 4.92 -37.16 23.00
CA MET A 458 5.65 -35.92 22.73
C MET A 458 6.97 -35.91 23.48
N ALA A 459 7.98 -35.26 22.91
CA ALA A 459 9.30 -35.16 23.49
C ALA A 459 9.88 -33.76 23.36
N PHE A 460 10.76 -33.41 24.29
CA PHE A 460 11.69 -32.31 24.10
C PHE A 460 13.07 -32.65 24.65
N VAL A 461 14.10 -32.08 24.04
CA VAL A 461 15.49 -32.19 24.47
C VAL A 461 16.01 -30.81 24.80
N CYS A 462 16.61 -30.64 25.98
CA CYS A 462 17.24 -29.39 26.39
C CYS A 462 18.48 -29.72 27.23
N ASN A 463 19.59 -28.99 27.03
CA ASN A 463 20.85 -29.16 27.78
C ASN A 463 21.37 -30.61 27.86
N GLY A 464 21.20 -31.40 26.79
CA GLY A 464 21.63 -32.81 26.75
C GLY A 464 20.70 -33.79 27.48
N HIS A 465 19.59 -33.32 28.04
CA HIS A 465 18.56 -34.16 28.67
C HIS A 465 17.34 -34.29 27.75
N GLY A 466 16.85 -35.53 27.59
CA GLY A 466 15.63 -35.82 26.84
C GLY A 466 14.46 -36.13 27.77
N TYR A 467 13.33 -35.48 27.51
CA TYR A 467 12.08 -35.65 28.23
C TYR A 467 11.05 -36.22 27.27
N PHE A 468 10.37 -37.29 27.68
CA PHE A 468 9.38 -37.97 26.87
C PHE A 468 8.10 -38.19 27.67
N TYR A 469 6.98 -37.78 27.07
CA TYR A 469 5.64 -38.00 27.59
C TYR A 469 4.91 -38.97 26.66
N PRO A 470 4.72 -40.23 27.08
CA PRO A 470 3.97 -41.20 26.29
C PRO A 470 2.50 -40.81 26.20
N LEU A 471 1.91 -40.97 25.02
CA LEU A 471 0.46 -40.86 24.85
C LEU A 471 -0.20 -42.16 25.27
N GLU A 472 -1.18 -42.07 26.16
CA GLU A 472 -2.09 -43.18 26.39
C GLU A 472 -2.98 -43.39 25.14
N PRO A 473 -3.42 -44.63 24.86
CA PRO A 473 -4.31 -44.91 23.75
C PRO A 473 -5.58 -44.06 23.86
N CYS A 474 -5.79 -43.18 22.89
CA CYS A 474 -6.97 -42.31 22.89
C CYS A 474 -8.24 -43.14 22.67
N PRO A 475 -9.36 -42.86 23.37
CA PRO A 475 -10.64 -43.46 23.05
C PRO A 475 -10.99 -43.22 21.57
N PRO A 476 -11.63 -44.16 20.87
CA PRO A 476 -11.93 -44.04 19.44
C PRO A 476 -12.83 -42.85 19.07
N THR A 477 -13.40 -42.16 20.07
CA THR A 477 -14.24 -40.98 19.94
C THR A 477 -13.47 -39.66 19.90
N VAL A 478 -12.15 -39.66 20.14
CA VAL A 478 -11.32 -38.45 20.20
C VAL A 478 -10.19 -38.56 19.18
N SER A 479 -10.20 -37.68 18.18
CA SER A 479 -9.06 -37.51 17.27
C SER A 479 -8.12 -36.44 17.80
N ILE A 480 -6.89 -36.81 18.13
CA ILE A 480 -5.84 -35.84 18.51
C ILE A 480 -5.15 -35.34 17.24
N ASP A 481 -5.04 -34.02 17.11
CA ASP A 481 -4.30 -33.36 16.04
C ASP A 481 -2.79 -33.39 16.35
N ILE A 482 -1.96 -33.69 15.35
CA ILE A 482 -0.50 -33.65 15.49
C ILE A 482 -0.01 -32.25 15.89
N PHE A 483 -0.62 -31.19 15.35
CA PHE A 483 -0.24 -29.83 15.69
C PHE A 483 -0.55 -29.47 17.15
N PHE A 484 -1.60 -30.09 17.72
CA PHE A 484 -1.88 -29.93 19.14
C PHE A 484 -0.78 -30.55 19.99
N LEU A 485 -0.32 -31.76 19.63
CA LEU A 485 0.78 -32.42 20.36
C LEU A 485 2.11 -31.68 20.21
N GLU A 486 2.44 -31.17 19.02
CA GLU A 486 3.62 -30.31 18.81
C GLU A 486 3.55 -29.06 19.68
N MET A 487 2.39 -28.41 19.77
CA MET A 487 2.19 -27.24 20.62
C MET A 487 2.39 -27.59 22.10
N VAL A 488 1.83 -28.70 22.58
CA VAL A 488 2.01 -29.14 23.97
C VAL A 488 3.47 -29.49 24.25
N ALA A 489 4.19 -30.10 23.30
CA ALA A 489 5.62 -30.38 23.41
C ALA A 489 6.43 -29.08 23.61
N ILE A 490 6.14 -28.07 22.79
CA ILE A 490 6.77 -26.74 22.87
C ILE A 490 6.46 -26.06 24.21
N LEU A 491 5.19 -26.04 24.62
CA LEU A 491 4.78 -25.44 25.90
C LEU A 491 5.42 -26.16 27.09
N SER A 492 5.55 -27.49 27.02
CA SER A 492 6.21 -28.29 28.06
C SER A 492 7.70 -27.93 28.17
N ALA A 493 8.39 -27.77 27.03
CA ALA A 493 9.79 -27.36 26.99
C ALA A 493 9.98 -25.95 27.56
N ILE A 494 9.13 -24.98 27.18
CA ILE A 494 9.16 -23.61 27.70
C ILE A 494 8.90 -23.60 29.21
N SER A 495 7.88 -24.33 29.67
CA SER A 495 7.54 -24.44 31.09
C SER A 495 8.70 -25.02 31.91
N TYR A 496 9.34 -26.07 31.39
CA TYR A 496 10.51 -26.67 32.01
C TYR A 496 11.67 -25.65 32.12
N VAL A 497 12.04 -24.98 31.03
CA VAL A 497 13.13 -23.99 31.05
C VAL A 497 12.81 -22.83 31.99
N ALA A 498 11.58 -22.32 31.97
CA ALA A 498 11.14 -21.25 32.86
C ALA A 498 11.10 -21.65 34.34
N SER A 499 11.10 -22.96 34.64
CA SER A 499 11.20 -23.49 36.02
C SER A 499 12.64 -23.68 36.50
N LEU A 500 13.64 -23.56 35.61
CA LEU A 500 15.04 -23.61 35.98
C LEU A 500 15.44 -22.32 36.72
N PRO A 501 16.30 -22.43 37.75
CA PRO A 501 16.68 -21.32 38.62
C PRO A 501 17.58 -20.27 37.96
#